data_AF-A0A1G6ZXT9-F1
#
_entry.id   AF-A0A1G6ZXT9-F1
#
_cell.length_a   1.000
_cell.length_b   1.000
_cell.length_c   1.000
_cell.angle_alpha   90.00
_cell.angle_beta   90.00
_cell.angle_gamma   90.00
#
_symmetry.space_group_name_H-M   'P 1'
#
loop_
_entity.id
_entity.type
_entity.pdbx_description
1 polymer ?
#
loop_
_entity_poly.entity_id
_entity_poly.type
_entity_poly.pdbx_seq_one_letter_code
_entity_poly.pdbx_strand_id
1 'polypeptide(L)'
;MTIRYHPAILDPSTRYVRLGYLTPSEGGYILTVGDRAGGDKRGVRLTAEYRSLVDSLDPTVGDREFSAEELGLLGWLADQGCITLMKGDAALEDFTVVPVPRREMAFVEDLDQGCLVRVGDDPPFGLSELGARFLPLIDGERTLGEIAEAVKKDVLADPAWRSSEQQDEEDEVRAFESFLAGEAFIAIRDFTRSGGISFEPAASS
;
A
#
# COMPACT_ATOMS: atom_id res chain seq x y z
N MET A 1 2.36 2.60 14.95
CA MET A 1 1.56 2.08 16.08
C MET A 1 0.48 1.15 15.53
N THR A 2 0.56 -0.17 15.75
CA THR A 2 -0.42 -1.13 15.20
C THR A 2 -1.74 -1.02 15.97
N ILE A 3 -2.76 -0.46 15.34
CA ILE A 3 -4.11 -0.35 15.91
C ILE A 3 -4.69 -1.77 16.02
N ARG A 4 -5.01 -2.23 17.24
CA ARG A 4 -5.81 -3.44 17.44
C ARG A 4 -7.22 -3.18 16.94
N TYR A 5 -7.73 -4.06 16.09
CA TYR A 5 -9.09 -3.96 15.57
C TYR A 5 -10.10 -3.92 16.71
N HIS A 6 -10.93 -2.87 16.73
CA HIS A 6 -12.10 -2.78 17.58
C HIS A 6 -13.23 -2.15 16.75
N PRO A 7 -14.43 -2.76 16.67
CA PRO A 7 -15.51 -2.26 15.81
C PRO A 7 -15.92 -0.81 16.11
N ALA A 8 -15.72 -0.34 17.34
CA ALA A 8 -15.99 1.05 17.74
C ALA A 8 -14.86 2.06 17.41
N ILE A 9 -13.77 1.63 16.76
CA ILE A 9 -12.60 2.48 16.41
C ILE A 9 -12.57 2.83 14.91
N LEU A 10 -13.55 2.38 14.12
CA LEU A 10 -13.59 2.67 12.69
C LEU A 10 -13.99 4.13 12.45
N ASP A 11 -12.98 4.98 12.39
CA ASP A 11 -13.04 6.34 11.84
C ASP A 11 -13.33 6.24 10.33
N PRO A 12 -14.24 7.05 9.75
CA PRO A 12 -14.45 7.19 8.30
C PRO A 12 -13.16 7.45 7.48
N SER A 13 -12.06 7.82 8.14
CA SER A 13 -10.75 7.93 7.51
C SER A 13 -10.00 6.59 7.38
N THR A 14 -10.46 5.49 8.00
CA THR A 14 -9.71 4.23 8.07
C THR A 14 -9.55 3.58 6.70
N ARG A 15 -8.31 3.32 6.31
CA ARG A 15 -7.92 2.57 5.11
C ARG A 15 -7.48 1.16 5.48
N TYR A 16 -7.84 0.19 4.65
CA TYR A 16 -7.54 -1.22 4.85
C TYR A 16 -6.51 -1.68 3.83
N VAL A 17 -5.36 -2.11 4.32
CA VAL A 17 -4.26 -2.58 3.48
C VAL A 17 -4.15 -4.09 3.63
N ARG A 18 -4.30 -4.82 2.52
CA ARG A 18 -4.04 -6.26 2.48
C ARG A 18 -2.54 -6.51 2.66
N LEU A 19 -2.21 -7.37 3.61
CA LEU A 19 -0.85 -7.89 3.77
C LEU A 19 -0.71 -9.22 3.04
N GLY A 20 0.46 -9.45 2.46
CA GLY A 20 0.76 -10.68 1.75
C GLY A 20 0.27 -10.72 0.30
N TYR A 21 0.42 -11.90 -0.29
CA TYR A 21 0.00 -12.20 -1.66
C TYR A 21 -0.88 -13.45 -1.73
N LEU A 22 -1.79 -13.49 -2.70
CA LEU A 22 -2.74 -14.58 -2.90
C LEU A 22 -2.22 -15.55 -3.95
N THR A 23 -2.25 -16.85 -3.63
CA THR A 23 -1.98 -17.93 -4.58
C THR A 23 -3.17 -18.87 -4.72
N PRO A 24 -3.55 -19.29 -5.94
CA PRO A 24 -4.52 -20.36 -6.13
C PRO A 24 -4.10 -21.64 -5.40
N SER A 25 -5.08 -22.36 -4.85
CA SER A 25 -4.87 -23.65 -4.20
C SER A 25 -6.07 -24.57 -4.47
N GLU A 26 -5.91 -25.88 -4.28
CA GLU A 26 -7.02 -26.82 -4.41
C GLU A 26 -8.15 -26.44 -3.46
N GLY A 27 -9.29 -25.97 -4.00
CA GLY A 27 -10.47 -25.56 -3.25
C GLY A 27 -10.45 -24.15 -2.64
N GLY A 28 -9.65 -23.22 -3.16
CA GLY A 28 -9.68 -21.81 -2.76
C GLY A 28 -8.38 -21.06 -3.02
N TYR A 29 -8.09 -20.08 -2.16
CA TYR A 29 -6.85 -19.31 -2.22
C TYR A 29 -6.12 -19.35 -0.88
N ILE A 30 -4.80 -19.31 -0.94
CA ILE A 30 -3.94 -19.14 0.23
C ILE A 30 -3.42 -17.71 0.20
N LEU A 31 -3.67 -16.96 1.27
CA LEU A 31 -3.01 -15.69 1.54
C LEU A 31 -1.72 -15.96 2.30
N THR A 32 -0.59 -15.65 1.69
CA THR A 32 0.74 -15.83 2.29
C THR A 32 1.25 -14.48 2.79
N VAL A 33 1.55 -14.39 4.09
CA VAL A 33 2.03 -13.18 4.78
C VAL A 33 3.38 -13.47 5.45
N GLY A 34 4.24 -12.47 5.57
CA GLY A 34 5.55 -12.58 6.22
C GLY A 34 6.62 -13.20 5.33
N ASP A 35 6.35 -13.39 4.04
CA ASP A 35 7.29 -13.97 3.08
C ASP A 35 8.30 -12.92 2.58
N ARG A 36 9.15 -12.42 3.48
CA ARG A 36 10.23 -11.48 3.17
C ARG A 36 11.51 -11.89 3.91
N ALA A 37 12.64 -11.27 3.57
CA ALA A 37 13.90 -11.55 4.24
C ALA A 37 13.77 -11.33 5.76
N GLY A 38 14.09 -12.36 6.55
CA GLY A 38 13.97 -12.34 8.01
C GLY A 38 12.53 -12.36 8.56
N GLY A 39 11.52 -12.61 7.72
CA GLY A 39 10.12 -12.70 8.12
C GLY A 39 9.64 -14.12 8.42
N ASP A 40 8.65 -14.22 9.30
CA ASP A 40 7.97 -15.48 9.62
C ASP A 40 6.83 -15.74 8.62
N LYS A 41 7.15 -16.47 7.55
CA LYS A 41 6.18 -16.84 6.52
C LYS A 41 5.06 -17.71 7.08
N ARG A 42 3.82 -17.32 6.81
CA ARG A 42 2.62 -18.11 7.12
C ARG A 42 1.58 -18.01 6.01
N GLY A 43 0.85 -19.11 5.81
CA GLY A 43 -0.24 -19.19 4.84
C GLY A 43 -1.58 -19.35 5.55
N VAL A 44 -2.57 -18.57 5.14
CA VAL A 44 -3.95 -18.67 5.63
C VAL A 44 -4.85 -19.01 4.45
N ARG A 45 -5.58 -20.13 4.57
CA ARG A 45 -6.55 -20.53 3.56
C ARG A 45 -7.82 -19.70 3.71
N LEU A 46 -8.22 -19.01 2.64
CA LEU A 46 -9.42 -18.19 2.62
C LEU A 46 -10.60 -18.99 2.08
N THR A 47 -11.75 -18.86 2.75
CA THR A 47 -13.05 -19.24 2.15
C THR A 47 -13.44 -18.22 1.08
N ALA A 48 -14.54 -18.49 0.36
CA ALA A 48 -15.02 -17.59 -0.70
C ALA A 48 -15.40 -16.20 -0.15
N GLU A 49 -15.98 -16.15 1.05
CA GLU A 49 -16.43 -14.93 1.72
C GLU A 49 -15.23 -14.05 2.12
N TYR A 50 -14.21 -14.63 2.77
CA TYR A 50 -12.98 -13.92 3.09
C TYR A 50 -12.24 -13.44 1.84
N ARG A 51 -12.20 -14.27 0.80
CA ARG A 51 -11.58 -13.90 -0.47
C ARG A 51 -12.30 -12.72 -1.13
N SER A 52 -13.63 -12.77 -1.19
CA SER A 52 -14.46 -11.70 -1.75
C SER A 52 -14.25 -10.39 -1.00
N LEU A 53 -14.25 -10.44 0.34
CA LEU A 53 -13.97 -9.27 1.16
C LEU A 53 -12.58 -8.70 0.87
N VAL A 54 -11.53 -9.53 0.89
CA VAL A 54 -10.15 -9.10 0.62
C VAL A 54 -10.00 -8.44 -0.75
N ASP A 55 -10.61 -8.99 -1.80
CA ASP A 55 -10.56 -8.41 -3.15
C ASP A 55 -11.34 -7.10 -3.26
N SER A 56 -12.36 -6.92 -2.42
CA SER A 56 -13.17 -5.69 -2.39
C SER A 56 -12.51 -4.54 -1.61
N LEU A 57 -11.43 -4.79 -0.84
CA LEU A 57 -10.74 -3.74 -0.11
C LEU A 57 -9.99 -2.83 -1.08
N ASP A 58 -10.31 -1.54 -1.02
CA ASP A 58 -9.60 -0.51 -1.77
C ASP A 58 -9.00 0.48 -0.77
N PRO A 59 -7.66 0.54 -0.63
CA PRO A 59 -7.02 1.42 0.34
C PRO A 59 -7.17 2.91 0.00
N THR A 60 -7.65 3.25 -1.20
CA THR A 60 -7.95 4.65 -1.57
C THR A 60 -9.32 5.12 -1.06
N VAL A 61 -10.18 4.20 -0.62
CA VAL A 61 -11.54 4.46 -0.11
C VAL A 61 -11.56 4.19 1.40
N GLY A 62 -11.94 5.19 2.21
CA GLY A 62 -12.00 5.02 3.68
C GLY A 62 -13.39 5.13 4.30
N ASP A 63 -14.33 5.72 3.58
CA ASP A 63 -15.71 5.92 4.00
C ASP A 63 -16.61 4.73 3.65
N ARG A 64 -16.01 3.55 3.38
CA ARG A 64 -16.78 2.35 3.09
C ARG A 64 -17.57 1.91 4.31
N GLU A 65 -18.89 1.84 4.14
CA GLU A 65 -19.78 1.19 5.10
C GLU A 65 -19.65 -0.34 5.00
N PHE A 66 -19.36 -0.99 6.12
CA PHE A 66 -19.32 -2.45 6.23
C PHE A 66 -20.55 -2.96 6.96
N SER A 67 -21.11 -4.05 6.46
CA SER A 67 -22.14 -4.82 7.17
C SER A 67 -21.58 -5.47 8.43
N ALA A 68 -22.45 -5.88 9.35
CA ALA A 68 -22.04 -6.57 10.57
C ALA A 68 -21.27 -7.89 10.28
N GLU A 69 -21.62 -8.56 9.19
CA GLU A 69 -20.92 -9.76 8.71
C GLU A 69 -19.51 -9.41 8.24
N GLU A 70 -19.37 -8.40 7.37
CA GLU A 70 -18.05 -7.95 6.89
C GLU A 70 -17.16 -7.45 8.04
N LEU A 71 -17.72 -6.78 9.05
CA LEU A 71 -16.99 -6.39 10.25
C LEU A 71 -16.47 -7.59 11.04
N GLY A 72 -17.22 -8.69 11.09
CA GLY A 72 -16.77 -9.95 11.68
C GLY A 72 -15.60 -10.56 10.91
N LEU A 73 -15.69 -10.59 9.58
CA LEU A 73 -14.64 -11.10 8.70
C LEU A 73 -13.37 -10.20 8.74
N LEU A 74 -13.53 -8.88 8.74
CA LEU A 74 -12.44 -7.91 8.89
C LEU A 74 -11.70 -8.11 10.21
N GLY A 75 -12.44 -8.28 11.31
CA GLY A 75 -11.85 -8.52 12.62
C GLY A 75 -11.00 -9.79 12.63
N TRP A 76 -11.51 -10.87 12.07
CA TRP A 76 -10.73 -12.10 11.93
C TRP A 76 -9.50 -11.91 11.04
N LEU A 77 -9.59 -11.22 9.90
CA LEU A 77 -8.44 -10.93 9.04
C LEU A 77 -7.37 -10.10 9.77
N ALA A 78 -7.79 -9.13 10.57
CA ALA A 78 -6.88 -8.32 11.37
C ALA A 78 -6.21 -9.13 12.49
N ASP A 79 -6.96 -9.97 13.20
CA ASP A 79 -6.43 -10.89 14.22
C ASP A 79 -5.45 -11.90 13.62
N GLN A 80 -5.76 -12.34 12.40
CA GLN A 80 -4.87 -13.15 11.59
C GLN A 80 -3.80 -12.32 10.90
N GLY A 81 -3.56 -11.04 11.20
CA GLY A 81 -2.49 -10.21 10.61
C GLY A 81 -2.46 -10.21 9.07
N CYS A 82 -3.60 -10.45 8.42
CA CYS A 82 -3.77 -10.50 6.97
C CYS A 82 -4.08 -9.12 6.38
N ILE A 83 -4.47 -8.19 7.23
CA ILE A 83 -4.70 -6.79 6.90
C ILE A 83 -4.06 -5.92 7.98
N THR A 84 -3.71 -4.69 7.61
CA THR A 84 -3.43 -3.63 8.57
C THR A 84 -4.37 -2.45 8.32
N LEU A 85 -4.64 -1.72 9.39
CA LEU A 85 -5.41 -0.48 9.34
C LEU A 85 -4.45 0.70 9.28
N MET A 86 -4.77 1.67 8.42
CA MET A 86 -4.07 2.95 8.33
C MET A 86 -5.08 4.07 8.40
N LYS A 87 -4.68 5.23 8.91
CA LYS A 87 -5.52 6.42 8.82
C LYS A 87 -5.40 7.03 7.43
N GLY A 88 -6.48 7.63 6.94
CA GLY A 88 -6.48 8.31 5.64
C GLY A 88 -5.63 9.58 5.63
N ASP A 89 -5.46 10.20 6.80
CA ASP A 89 -4.59 11.36 7.06
C ASP A 89 -3.27 10.94 7.74
N ALA A 90 -2.85 9.68 7.56
CA ALA A 90 -1.60 9.17 8.08
C ALA A 90 -0.40 10.00 7.60
N ALA A 91 0.52 10.30 8.51
CA ALA A 91 1.81 10.87 8.14
C ALA A 91 2.64 9.82 7.38
N LEU A 92 3.65 10.25 6.61
CA LEU A 92 4.48 9.31 5.84
C LEU A 92 5.13 8.23 6.72
N GLU A 93 5.57 8.61 7.93
CA GLU A 93 6.14 7.69 8.92
C GLU A 93 5.18 6.59 9.42
N ASP A 94 3.86 6.77 9.27
CA ASP A 94 2.86 5.78 9.67
C ASP A 94 2.68 4.65 8.65
N PHE A 95 3.22 4.80 7.42
CA PHE A 95 3.19 3.78 6.36
C PHE A 95 4.22 2.66 6.61
N THR A 96 4.00 1.92 7.69
CA THR A 96 4.91 0.88 8.22
C THR A 96 4.94 -0.44 7.45
N VAL A 97 4.19 -0.56 6.35
CA VAL A 97 4.21 -1.78 5.52
C VAL A 97 5.43 -1.81 4.63
N VAL A 98 5.96 -2.99 4.36
CA VAL A 98 7.14 -3.19 3.51
C VAL A 98 6.67 -3.68 2.14
N PRO A 99 6.81 -2.89 1.06
CA PRO A 99 6.57 -3.38 -0.29
C PRO A 99 7.65 -4.42 -0.67
N VAL A 100 7.21 -5.60 -1.09
CA VAL A 100 8.09 -6.71 -1.51
C VAL A 100 7.81 -7.06 -2.96
N PRO A 101 8.80 -7.01 -3.86
CA PRO A 101 8.62 -7.38 -5.25
C PRO A 101 8.36 -8.88 -5.36
N ARG A 102 7.32 -9.25 -6.11
CA ARG A 102 6.88 -10.65 -6.33
C ARG A 102 7.04 -11.09 -7.77
N ARG A 103 6.85 -10.17 -8.71
CA ARG A 103 6.95 -10.40 -10.15
C ARG A 103 7.68 -9.23 -10.78
N GLU A 104 8.37 -9.51 -11.87
CA GLU A 104 9.07 -8.49 -12.64
C GLU A 104 8.07 -7.45 -13.19
N MET A 105 8.44 -6.18 -13.05
CA MET A 105 7.73 -5.04 -13.61
C MET A 105 8.52 -4.49 -14.78
N ALA A 106 7.84 -4.29 -15.91
CA ALA A 106 8.40 -3.68 -17.10
C ALA A 106 7.75 -2.31 -17.35
N PHE A 107 8.59 -1.32 -17.63
CA PHE A 107 8.14 -0.06 -18.20
C PHE A 107 7.61 -0.29 -19.62
N VAL A 108 6.48 0.34 -19.94
CA VAL A 108 5.84 0.24 -21.26
C VAL A 108 6.04 1.52 -22.06
N GLU A 109 5.60 2.66 -21.52
CA GLU A 109 5.72 3.98 -22.16
C GLU A 109 5.60 5.11 -21.14
N ASP A 110 6.11 6.29 -21.52
CA ASP A 110 5.93 7.54 -20.78
C ASP A 110 4.54 8.12 -21.06
N LEU A 111 3.92 8.70 -20.04
CA LEU A 111 2.68 9.47 -20.13
C LEU A 111 2.99 10.94 -19.81
N ASP A 112 2.10 11.85 -20.18
CA ASP A 112 2.26 13.29 -19.89
C ASP A 112 2.49 13.59 -18.39
N GLN A 113 1.95 12.74 -17.49
CA GLN A 113 2.08 12.87 -16.03
C GLN A 113 2.39 11.55 -15.34
N GLY A 114 3.31 10.76 -15.89
CA GLY A 114 3.77 9.52 -15.27
C GLY A 114 4.20 8.46 -16.27
N CYS A 115 3.93 7.20 -15.98
CA CYS A 115 4.28 6.11 -16.88
C CYS A 115 3.29 4.96 -16.85
N LEU A 116 3.32 4.15 -17.89
CA LEU A 116 2.59 2.92 -17.97
C LEU A 116 3.53 1.74 -17.65
N VAL A 117 3.14 0.87 -16.72
CA VAL A 117 3.92 -0.30 -16.30
C VAL A 117 3.13 -1.59 -16.46
N ARG A 118 3.84 -2.70 -16.64
CA ARG A 118 3.25 -4.05 -16.77
C ARG A 118 3.91 -5.03 -15.81
N VAL A 119 3.12 -5.95 -15.26
CA VAL A 119 3.60 -7.09 -14.46
C VAL A 119 3.39 -8.38 -15.25
N GLY A 120 4.48 -9.01 -15.72
CA GLY A 120 4.39 -10.20 -16.58
C GLY A 120 3.50 -9.99 -17.81
N ASP A 121 2.51 -10.88 -18.00
CA ASP A 121 1.57 -10.84 -19.13
C ASP A 121 0.24 -10.11 -18.81
N ASP A 122 0.11 -9.50 -17.63
CA ASP A 122 -1.12 -8.82 -17.23
C ASP A 122 -1.32 -7.50 -18.01
N PRO A 123 -2.56 -6.98 -18.08
CA PRO A 123 -2.79 -5.65 -18.64
C PRO A 123 -1.95 -4.58 -17.92
N PRO A 124 -1.37 -3.63 -18.66
CA PRO A 124 -0.59 -2.57 -18.03
C PRO A 124 -1.47 -1.61 -17.23
N PHE A 125 -0.88 -0.92 -16.25
CA PHE A 125 -1.54 0.09 -15.42
C PHE A 125 -0.65 1.33 -15.29
N GLY A 126 -1.29 2.48 -15.07
CA GLY A 126 -0.59 3.76 -14.97
C GLY A 126 -0.07 4.02 -13.56
N LEU A 127 1.09 4.66 -13.47
CA LEU A 127 1.63 5.27 -12.27
C LEU A 127 1.78 6.77 -12.53
N SER A 128 1.54 7.58 -11.50
CA SER A 128 1.93 9.00 -11.53
C SER A 128 3.45 9.13 -11.56
N GLU A 129 3.97 10.33 -11.83
CA GLU A 129 5.41 10.58 -11.74
C GLU A 129 5.97 10.25 -10.34
N LEU A 130 5.26 10.64 -9.27
CA LEU A 130 5.70 10.34 -7.90
C LEU A 130 5.58 8.85 -7.57
N GLY A 131 4.50 8.20 -7.98
CA GLY A 131 4.33 6.74 -7.81
C GLY A 131 5.42 5.95 -8.53
N ALA A 132 5.85 6.41 -9.72
CA ALA A 132 6.96 5.80 -10.45
C ALA A 132 8.30 5.94 -9.70
N ARG A 133 8.53 7.02 -8.96
CA ARG A 133 9.73 7.21 -8.12
C ARG A 133 9.82 6.22 -6.95
N PHE A 134 8.72 5.57 -6.57
CA PHE A 134 8.74 4.56 -5.51
C PHE A 134 9.41 3.27 -5.99
N LEU A 135 9.17 2.87 -7.24
CA LEU A 135 9.63 1.61 -7.83
C LEU A 135 11.13 1.30 -7.61
N PRO A 136 12.09 2.20 -7.92
CA PRO A 136 13.51 1.91 -7.74
C PRO A 136 13.92 1.75 -6.28
N LEU A 137 13.07 2.17 -5.34
CA LEU A 137 13.33 2.08 -3.90
C LEU A 137 12.70 0.84 -3.26
N ILE A 138 11.87 0.08 -3.97
CA ILE A 138 11.22 -1.13 -3.46
C ILE A 138 12.22 -2.30 -3.48
N ASP A 139 12.85 -2.53 -2.33
CA ASP A 139 13.87 -3.56 -2.12
C ASP A 139 13.41 -4.72 -1.23
N GLY A 140 12.19 -4.65 -0.68
CA GLY A 140 11.67 -5.63 0.26
C GLY A 140 12.18 -5.49 1.70
N GLU A 141 12.95 -4.42 1.98
CA GLU A 141 13.51 -4.14 3.30
C GLU A 141 12.89 -2.89 3.93
N ARG A 142 12.84 -1.78 3.16
CA ARG A 142 12.30 -0.50 3.62
C ARG A 142 10.78 -0.51 3.70
N THR A 143 10.26 0.21 4.68
CA THR A 143 8.84 0.54 4.77
C THR A 143 8.45 1.52 3.67
N LEU A 144 7.16 1.54 3.32
CA LEU A 144 6.62 2.46 2.34
C LEU A 144 6.76 3.92 2.81
N GLY A 145 6.72 4.16 4.12
CA GLY A 145 7.01 5.46 4.72
C GLY A 145 8.45 5.92 4.48
N GLU A 146 9.43 5.05 4.70
CA GLU A 146 10.85 5.35 4.40
C GLU A 146 11.08 5.61 2.91
N ILE A 147 10.37 4.88 2.04
CA ILE A 147 10.39 5.11 0.59
C ILE A 147 9.80 6.47 0.25
N ALA A 148 8.61 6.80 0.78
CA ALA A 148 7.96 8.08 0.55
C ALA A 148 8.79 9.26 1.06
N GLU A 149 9.43 9.13 2.23
CA GLU A 149 10.37 10.12 2.78
C GLU A 149 11.60 10.32 1.90
N ALA A 150 12.15 9.23 1.33
CA ALA A 150 13.28 9.32 0.41
C ALA A 150 12.87 10.05 -0.89
N VAL A 151 11.68 9.77 -1.42
CA VAL A 151 11.13 10.49 -2.58
C VAL A 151 10.87 11.96 -2.26
N LYS A 152 10.31 12.25 -1.08
CA LYS A 152 10.10 13.63 -0.61
C LYS A 152 11.41 14.40 -0.63
N LYS A 153 12.46 13.83 -0.05
CA LYS A 153 13.79 14.45 0.00
C LYS A 153 14.39 14.66 -1.40
N ASP A 154 14.22 13.71 -2.31
CA ASP A 154 14.70 13.81 -3.70
C ASP A 154 14.00 14.95 -4.46
N VAL A 155 12.67 15.02 -4.39
CA VAL A 155 11.88 16.05 -5.07
C VAL A 155 12.16 17.44 -4.51
N LEU A 156 12.19 17.60 -3.17
CA LEU A 156 12.54 18.88 -2.54
C LEU A 156 14.02 19.27 -2.75
N ALA A 157 14.86 18.31 -3.13
CA ALA A 157 16.24 18.58 -3.51
C ALA A 157 16.37 19.19 -4.93
N ASP A 158 15.35 19.05 -5.79
CA ASP A 158 15.36 19.55 -7.16
C ASP A 158 15.27 21.09 -7.21
N PRO A 159 16.25 21.79 -7.81
CA PRO A 159 16.20 23.23 -7.99
C PRO A 159 14.96 23.72 -8.75
N ALA A 160 14.39 22.92 -9.65
CA ALA A 160 13.18 23.27 -10.39
C ALA A 160 11.97 23.45 -9.45
N TRP A 161 11.89 22.63 -8.39
CA TRP A 161 10.89 22.74 -7.34
C TRP A 161 11.12 23.97 -6.44
N ARG A 162 12.38 24.36 -6.22
CA ARG A 162 12.73 25.55 -5.42
C ARG A 162 12.47 26.90 -6.11
N SER A 163 12.13 26.91 -7.40
CA SER A 163 11.96 28.15 -8.18
C SER A 163 10.58 28.79 -8.08
N SER A 164 9.61 28.15 -7.42
CA SER A 164 8.29 28.73 -7.14
C SER A 164 8.19 29.08 -5.65
N GLU A 165 8.24 30.39 -5.37
CA GLU A 165 7.42 31.08 -4.36
C GLU A 165 7.87 31.04 -2.88
N GLN A 166 8.47 32.17 -2.44
CA GLN A 166 8.63 32.52 -1.03
C GLN A 166 7.30 33.03 -0.45
N GLN A 167 6.38 32.13 -0.14
CA GLN A 167 5.36 32.33 0.91
C GLN A 167 4.85 30.96 1.41
N ASP A 168 5.12 30.68 2.69
CA ASP A 168 4.76 29.50 3.49
C ASP A 168 5.25 28.12 2.99
N GLU A 169 6.58 28.00 2.83
CA GLU A 169 7.32 26.74 2.58
C GLU A 169 6.83 25.56 3.46
N GLU A 170 6.42 25.83 4.70
CA GLU A 170 5.88 24.79 5.60
C GLU A 170 4.49 24.25 5.18
N ASP A 171 3.60 25.10 4.69
CA ASP A 171 2.26 24.69 4.25
C ASP A 171 2.32 23.97 2.90
N GLU A 172 3.23 24.38 2.02
CA GLU A 172 3.51 23.68 0.76
C GLU A 172 4.12 22.28 1.02
N VAL A 173 5.08 22.18 1.94
CA VAL A 173 5.66 20.89 2.34
C VAL A 173 4.58 19.98 2.94
N ARG A 174 3.71 20.50 3.80
CA ARG A 174 2.59 19.71 4.36
C ARG A 174 1.60 19.26 3.29
N ALA A 175 1.27 20.13 2.34
CA ALA A 175 0.41 19.77 1.21
C ALA A 175 1.05 18.68 0.34
N PHE A 176 2.36 18.77 0.11
CA PHE A 176 3.12 17.77 -0.63
C PHE A 176 3.21 16.43 0.10
N GLU A 177 3.40 16.43 1.42
CA GLU A 177 3.34 15.21 2.26
C GLU A 177 1.97 14.53 2.18
N SER A 178 0.90 15.31 2.25
CA SER A 178 -0.47 14.81 2.07
C SER A 178 -0.67 14.19 0.69
N PHE A 179 -0.13 14.82 -0.36
CA PHE A 179 -0.16 14.29 -1.72
C PHE A 179 0.62 12.97 -1.83
N LEU A 180 1.84 12.89 -1.26
CA LEU A 180 2.64 11.66 -1.23
C LEU A 180 1.95 10.53 -0.45
N ALA A 181 1.24 10.84 0.64
CA ALA A 181 0.44 9.86 1.38
C ALA A 181 -0.70 9.31 0.50
N GLY A 182 -1.36 10.17 -0.28
CA GLY A 182 -2.35 9.75 -1.28
C GLY A 182 -1.76 8.82 -2.34
N GLU A 183 -0.59 9.18 -2.88
CA GLU A 183 0.15 8.35 -3.85
C GLU A 183 0.58 7.01 -3.25
N ALA A 184 0.92 6.95 -1.96
CA ALA A 184 1.21 5.69 -1.28
C ALA A 184 -0.01 4.75 -1.25
N PHE A 185 -1.22 5.26 -0.99
CA PHE A 185 -2.43 4.42 -1.07
C PHE A 185 -2.75 3.96 -2.50
N ILE A 186 -2.54 4.82 -3.50
CA ILE A 186 -2.69 4.45 -4.92
C ILE A 186 -1.70 3.35 -5.30
N ALA A 187 -0.43 3.51 -4.93
CA ALA A 187 0.62 2.51 -5.12
C ALA A 187 0.23 1.19 -4.46
N ILE A 188 -0.27 1.21 -3.21
CA ILE A 188 -0.76 0.00 -2.53
C ILE A 188 -1.84 -0.69 -3.36
N ARG A 189 -2.86 0.04 -3.79
CA ARG A 189 -3.97 -0.50 -4.59
C ARG A 189 -3.48 -1.15 -5.88
N ASP A 190 -2.68 -0.44 -6.67
CA ASP A 190 -2.34 -0.87 -8.03
C ASP A 190 -1.31 -2.01 -8.04
N PHE A 191 -0.36 -1.97 -7.12
CA PHE A 191 0.60 -3.06 -6.90
C PHE A 191 -0.06 -4.34 -6.37
N THR A 192 -0.97 -4.19 -5.40
CA THR A 192 -1.72 -5.31 -4.83
C THR A 192 -2.63 -6.00 -5.86
N ARG A 193 -3.24 -5.21 -6.75
CA ARG A 193 -4.12 -5.70 -7.84
C ARG A 193 -3.35 -6.38 -8.95
N SER A 194 -2.22 -5.81 -9.37
CA SER A 194 -1.36 -6.42 -10.40
C SER A 194 -0.59 -7.64 -9.90
N GLY A 195 -0.44 -7.78 -8.58
CA GLY A 195 0.37 -8.84 -7.97
C GLY A 195 1.87 -8.70 -8.25
N GLY A 196 2.32 -7.54 -8.74
CA GLY A 196 3.73 -7.23 -8.97
C GLY A 196 4.49 -7.05 -7.67
N ILE A 197 3.86 -6.39 -6.70
CA ILE A 197 4.39 -6.15 -5.36
C ILE A 197 3.31 -6.55 -4.35
N SER A 198 3.72 -7.20 -3.27
CA SER A 198 2.88 -7.37 -2.09
C SER A 198 3.34 -6.45 -0.97
N PHE A 199 2.51 -6.26 0.04
CA PHE A 199 2.85 -5.49 1.23
C PHE A 199 2.97 -6.43 2.40
N GLU A 200 4.09 -6.42 3.08
CA GLU A 200 4.35 -7.28 4.23
C GLU A 200 4.39 -6.44 5.52
N PRO A 201 4.11 -7.05 6.68
CA PRO A 201 4.35 -6.36 7.95
C PRO A 201 5.84 -6.04 8.09
N ALA A 202 6.15 -4.87 8.65
CA ALA A 202 7.49 -4.61 9.17
C ALA A 202 7.87 -5.72 10.18
N ALA A 203 9.18 -6.01 10.28
CA ALA A 203 9.64 -6.96 11.29
C ALA A 203 9.17 -6.49 12.67
N SER A 204 8.54 -7.39 13.41
CA SER A 204 8.22 -7.12 14.81
C SER A 204 9.54 -7.15 15.58
N SER A 205 10.03 -5.97 15.97
CA SER A 205 11.13 -5.83 16.94
C SER A 205 10.72 -6.35 18.31
#